data_AF-A0A9E3M5D6-F1
#
_entry.id   AF-A0A9E3M5D6-F1
#
_cell.length_a   1.000
_cell.length_b   1.000
_cell.length_c   1.000
_cell.angle_alpha   90.00
_cell.angle_beta   90.00
_cell.angle_gamma   90.00
#
_symmetry.space_group_name_H-M   'P 1'
#
loop_
_entity.id
_entity.type
_entity.pdbx_description
1 polymer ?
#
loop_
_entity_poly.entity_id
_entity_poly.type
_entity_poly.pdbx_seq_one_letter_code
_entity_poly.pdbx_strand_id
1 'polypeptide(L)'
;MKETIKKIHLYSGLGLMAFVAMYFITGFVMIKHDWFPSKDPDKSTRVEQVQIPAGLDLDQAGEWIADKFDLGGKPQPVQTVDDGRVRYRFFRPGVNLVAHLAADKASVEIERTQLDFSRLMVGYHRMRGYSGNIVWLLWGLMYDLASLGCIVFALSGVWVWATARERDKVSWVMLVTGVGFTLAMILYLMLTK
;
A
#
# COMPACT_ATOMS: atom_id res chain seq x y z
N MET A 1 -1.88 -25.74 -27.61
CA MET A 1 -2.67 -24.62 -27.05
C MET A 1 -3.17 -24.89 -25.62
N LYS A 2 -3.93 -25.97 -25.35
CA LYS A 2 -4.40 -26.30 -23.99
C LYS A 2 -3.28 -26.46 -22.95
N GLU A 3 -2.20 -27.16 -23.28
CA GLU A 3 -1.07 -27.36 -22.34
C GLU A 3 -0.31 -26.07 -22.03
N THR A 4 -0.15 -25.18 -23.02
CA THR A 4 0.47 -23.86 -22.82
C THR A 4 -0.36 -23.00 -21.86
N ILE A 5 -1.68 -22.97 -22.04
CA ILE A 5 -2.60 -22.23 -21.17
C ILE A 5 -2.56 -22.77 -19.74
N LYS A 6 -2.56 -24.10 -19.57
CA LYS A 6 -2.43 -24.73 -18.25
C LYS A 6 -1.12 -24.33 -17.55
N LYS A 7 0.00 -24.35 -18.26
CA LYS A 7 1.30 -23.93 -17.72
C LYS A 7 1.29 -22.45 -17.32
N ILE A 8 0.79 -21.57 -18.20
CA ILE A 8 0.67 -20.13 -17.90
C ILE A 8 -0.18 -19.93 -16.64
N HIS A 9 -1.34 -20.57 -16.55
CA HIS A 9 -2.23 -20.51 -15.40
C HIS A 9 -1.54 -21.04 -14.13
N LEU A 10 -0.86 -22.18 -14.18
CA LEU A 10 -0.18 -22.73 -13.01
C LEU A 10 0.92 -21.80 -12.49
N TYR A 11 1.77 -21.29 -13.38
CA TYR A 11 2.89 -20.42 -12.99
C TYR A 11 2.44 -19.02 -12.58
N SER A 12 1.45 -18.43 -13.26
CA SER A 12 0.88 -17.15 -12.85
C SER A 12 0.15 -17.28 -11.50
N GLY A 13 -0.49 -18.41 -11.25
CA GLY A 13 -1.14 -18.72 -9.98
C GLY A 13 -0.15 -18.83 -8.83
N LEU A 14 1.03 -19.44 -9.06
CA LEU A 14 2.08 -19.52 -8.04
C LEU A 14 2.64 -18.14 -7.69
N GLY A 15 2.89 -17.29 -8.69
CA GLY A 15 3.31 -15.91 -8.46
C GLY A 15 2.26 -15.10 -7.71
N LEU A 16 0.98 -15.25 -8.12
CA LEU A 16 -0.14 -14.60 -7.46
C LEU A 16 -0.32 -15.06 -6.01
N MET A 17 -0.13 -16.36 -5.74
CA MET A 17 -0.25 -16.95 -4.40
C MET A 17 0.71 -16.29 -3.42
N ALA A 18 1.96 -16.03 -3.80
CA ALA A 18 2.91 -15.33 -2.94
C ALA A 18 2.41 -13.93 -2.56
N PHE A 19 1.84 -13.20 -3.52
CA PHE A 19 1.30 -11.86 -3.30
C PHE A 19 0.05 -11.88 -2.41
N VAL A 20 -0.90 -12.78 -2.70
CA VAL A 20 -2.11 -12.96 -1.90
C VAL A 20 -1.77 -13.40 -0.48
N ALA A 21 -0.80 -14.30 -0.29
CA ALA A 21 -0.33 -14.70 1.03
C ALA A 21 0.26 -13.53 1.81
N MET A 22 1.08 -12.68 1.17
CA MET A 22 1.61 -11.46 1.79
C MET A 22 0.47 -10.49 2.18
N TYR A 23 -0.53 -10.29 1.31
CA TYR A 23 -1.70 -9.47 1.62
C TYR A 23 -2.56 -10.05 2.75
N PHE A 24 -2.72 -11.37 2.78
CA PHE A 24 -3.43 -12.07 3.84
C PHE A 24 -2.72 -11.90 5.20
N ILE A 25 -1.42 -12.14 5.26
CA ILE A 25 -0.63 -12.02 6.50
C ILE A 25 -0.66 -10.56 7.00
N THR A 26 -0.37 -9.60 6.12
CA THR A 26 -0.35 -8.18 6.49
C THR A 26 -1.75 -7.66 6.85
N GLY A 27 -2.80 -8.14 6.17
CA GLY A 27 -4.19 -7.82 6.46
C GLY A 27 -4.66 -8.42 7.78
N PHE A 28 -4.24 -9.65 8.11
CA PHE A 28 -4.49 -10.26 9.40
C PHE A 28 -3.88 -9.44 10.54
N VAL A 29 -2.62 -9.00 10.39
CA VAL A 29 -1.96 -8.10 11.34
C VAL A 29 -2.71 -6.77 11.47
N MET A 30 -3.20 -6.21 10.37
CA MET A 30 -3.99 -4.97 10.39
C MET A 30 -5.32 -5.12 11.15
N ILE A 31 -6.03 -6.23 10.98
CA ILE A 31 -7.32 -6.49 11.64
C ILE A 31 -7.12 -6.84 13.12
N LYS A 32 -6.13 -7.69 13.43
CA LYS A 32 -5.81 -8.18 14.77
C LYS A 32 -4.60 -7.47 15.37
N HIS A 33 -4.48 -6.16 15.13
CA HIS A 33 -3.31 -5.39 15.56
C HIS A 33 -3.04 -5.47 17.08
N ASP A 34 -4.08 -5.71 17.87
CA ASP A 34 -4.07 -5.93 19.32
C ASP A 34 -3.39 -7.25 19.74
N TRP A 35 -3.33 -8.24 18.85
CA TRP A 35 -2.67 -9.53 19.11
C TRP A 35 -1.16 -9.46 18.93
N PHE A 36 -0.65 -8.36 18.37
CA PHE A 36 0.78 -8.17 18.13
C PHE A 36 1.34 -7.15 19.11
N PRO A 37 2.57 -7.34 19.62
CA PRO A 37 3.22 -6.34 20.45
C PRO A 37 3.25 -5.00 19.71
N SER A 38 2.56 -4.01 20.27
CA SER A 38 2.73 -2.62 19.90
C SER A 38 3.55 -1.95 20.99
N LYS A 39 4.56 -1.21 20.58
CA LYS A 39 5.28 -0.31 21.47
C LYS A 39 4.95 1.12 21.03
N ASP A 40 4.99 2.03 21.98
CA ASP A 40 5.05 3.43 21.61
C ASP A 40 6.24 3.60 20.67
N PRO A 41 6.03 4.23 19.50
CA PRO A 41 7.06 4.30 18.51
C PRO A 41 8.19 5.18 19.04
N ASP A 42 9.43 4.75 18.87
CA ASP A 42 10.58 5.58 19.20
C ASP A 42 10.58 6.80 18.27
N LYS A 43 10.36 7.96 18.87
CA LYS A 43 10.35 9.24 18.17
C LYS A 43 11.59 10.04 18.52
N SER A 44 12.24 10.55 17.49
CA SER A 44 13.31 11.53 17.63
C SER A 44 12.99 12.75 16.77
N THR A 45 13.08 13.93 17.37
CA THR A 45 12.88 15.20 16.69
C THR A 45 14.15 16.02 16.74
N ARG A 46 14.49 16.66 15.63
CA ARG A 46 15.54 17.69 15.58
C ARG A 46 15.06 18.88 14.78
N VAL A 47 15.52 20.07 15.13
CA VAL A 47 15.22 21.32 14.42
C VAL A 47 16.49 21.83 13.79
N GLU A 48 16.42 22.13 12.50
CA GLU A 48 17.55 22.60 11.70
C GLU A 48 17.19 23.93 11.04
N GLN A 49 18.13 24.87 11.04
CA GLN A 49 17.97 26.13 10.32
C GLN A 49 18.20 25.90 8.82
N VAL A 50 17.35 26.48 7.99
CA VAL A 50 17.39 26.30 6.54
C VAL A 50 17.21 27.63 5.81
N GLN A 51 17.86 27.70 4.66
CA GLN A 51 17.60 28.73 3.65
C GLN A 51 17.21 27.99 2.39
N ILE A 52 15.91 27.92 2.11
CA ILE A 52 15.42 27.26 0.90
C ILE A 52 15.81 28.12 -0.30
N PRO A 53 16.42 27.54 -1.35
CA PRO A 53 16.73 28.26 -2.57
C PRO A 53 15.51 29.01 -3.12
N ALA A 54 15.72 30.27 -3.52
CA ALA A 54 14.66 31.07 -4.10
C ALA A 54 14.15 30.45 -5.40
N GLY A 55 12.84 30.52 -5.64
CA GLY A 55 12.20 30.04 -6.87
C GLY A 55 11.80 28.57 -6.90
N LEU A 56 12.08 27.79 -5.84
CA LEU A 56 11.55 26.43 -5.73
C LEU A 56 10.06 26.46 -5.41
N ASP A 57 9.27 25.64 -6.12
CA ASP A 57 7.92 25.31 -5.70
C ASP A 57 7.92 24.42 -4.44
N LEU A 58 6.73 24.08 -3.93
CA LEU A 58 6.64 23.28 -2.70
C LEU A 58 7.18 21.87 -2.87
N ASP A 59 6.96 21.23 -4.03
CA ASP A 59 7.42 19.87 -4.28
C ASP A 59 8.95 19.83 -4.41
N GLN A 60 9.51 20.77 -5.18
CA GLN A 60 10.96 20.96 -5.34
C GLN A 60 11.65 21.31 -4.02
N ALA A 61 11.01 22.14 -3.18
CA ALA A 61 11.51 22.42 -1.84
C ALA A 61 11.52 21.15 -0.97
N GLY A 62 10.51 20.28 -1.10
CA GLY A 62 10.46 18.98 -0.44
C GLY A 62 11.57 18.05 -0.87
N GLU A 63 11.85 17.96 -2.17
CA GLU A 63 12.96 17.17 -2.72
C GLU A 63 14.32 17.70 -2.24
N TRP A 64 14.50 19.02 -2.24
CA TRP A 64 15.72 19.65 -1.73
C TRP A 64 15.92 19.41 -0.23
N ILE A 65 14.87 19.53 0.59
CA ILE A 65 14.92 19.20 2.03
C ILE A 65 15.28 17.72 2.19
N ALA A 66 14.68 16.84 1.38
CA ALA A 66 14.95 15.41 1.46
C ALA A 66 16.42 15.08 1.16
N ASP A 67 16.98 15.67 0.11
CA ASP A 67 18.39 15.49 -0.26
C ASP A 67 19.33 16.07 0.80
N LYS A 68 19.09 17.32 1.23
CA LYS A 68 19.92 18.03 2.21
C LYS A 68 20.02 17.30 3.56
N PHE A 69 18.94 16.67 4.01
CA PHE A 69 18.86 16.03 5.32
C PHE A 69 18.83 14.49 5.27
N ASP A 70 19.11 13.90 4.11
CA ASP A 70 19.08 12.45 3.85
C ASP A 70 17.74 11.80 4.27
N LEU A 71 16.62 12.45 3.93
CA LEU A 71 15.27 11.94 4.18
C LEU A 71 14.88 10.95 3.08
N GLY A 72 15.48 9.76 3.13
CA GLY A 72 15.19 8.71 2.17
C GLY A 72 13.77 8.13 2.32
N GLY A 73 13.13 7.77 1.21
CA GLY A 73 11.83 7.12 1.20
C GLY A 73 11.00 7.52 -0.01
N LYS A 74 9.76 7.05 -0.05
CA LYS A 74 8.77 7.47 -1.04
C LYS A 74 8.10 8.76 -0.60
N PRO A 75 8.24 9.87 -1.35
CA PRO A 75 7.55 11.11 -1.01
C PRO A 75 6.03 10.90 -1.07
N GLN A 76 5.34 11.49 -0.10
CA GLN A 76 3.89 11.55 -0.02
C GLN A 76 3.41 12.94 -0.48
N PRO A 77 2.12 13.09 -0.85
CA PRO A 77 1.58 14.39 -1.23
C PRO A 77 1.87 15.46 -0.16
N VAL A 78 2.35 16.61 -0.61
CA VAL A 78 2.65 17.76 0.25
C VAL A 78 1.36 18.25 0.91
N GLN A 79 1.44 18.59 2.19
CA GLN A 79 0.30 19.09 2.95
C GLN A 79 0.68 20.40 3.64
N THR A 80 -0.08 21.46 3.40
CA THR A 80 -0.05 22.65 4.25
C THR A 80 -0.95 22.41 5.45
N VAL A 81 -0.44 22.66 6.64
CA VAL A 81 -1.20 22.57 7.90
C VAL A 81 -1.72 23.95 8.32
N ASP A 82 -2.72 23.98 9.18
CA ASP A 82 -3.49 25.19 9.53
C ASP A 82 -2.65 26.34 10.09
N ASP A 83 -1.48 26.05 10.65
CA ASP A 83 -0.53 27.03 11.18
C ASP A 83 0.42 27.62 10.12
N GLY A 84 0.18 27.31 8.84
CA GLY A 84 1.00 27.76 7.72
C GLY A 84 2.29 26.97 7.50
N ARG A 85 2.60 25.97 8.35
CA ARG A 85 3.72 25.06 8.10
C ARG A 85 3.43 24.16 6.90
N VAL A 86 4.51 23.74 6.24
CA VAL A 86 4.43 22.74 5.16
C VAL A 86 4.97 21.43 5.67
N ARG A 87 4.18 20.36 5.50
CA ARG A 87 4.52 19.01 5.93
C ARG A 87 4.92 18.17 4.72
N TYR A 88 6.17 17.75 4.73
CA TYR A 88 6.72 16.76 3.81
C TYR A 88 6.83 15.42 4.52
N ARG A 89 6.23 14.37 3.96
CA ARG A 89 6.30 13.02 4.53
C ARG A 89 7.00 12.09 3.56
N PHE A 90 7.93 11.31 4.10
CA PHE A 90 8.68 10.30 3.35
C PHE A 90 8.41 8.94 4.01
N PHE A 91 7.78 8.06 3.24
CA PHE A 91 7.47 6.72 3.70
C PHE A 91 8.63 5.77 3.39
N ARG A 92 9.13 5.09 4.43
CA ARG A 92 10.10 4.01 4.29
C ARG A 92 9.66 2.83 5.15
N PRO A 93 9.79 1.58 4.69
CA PRO A 93 9.48 0.45 5.56
C PRO A 93 10.29 0.54 6.86
N GLY A 94 9.58 0.55 7.99
CA GLY A 94 10.16 0.58 9.32
C GLY A 94 10.41 1.98 9.89
N VAL A 95 10.34 3.03 9.06
CA VAL A 95 10.58 4.41 9.50
C VAL A 95 9.65 5.37 8.78
N ASN A 96 8.91 6.18 9.55
CA ASN A 96 8.26 7.37 9.00
C ASN A 96 9.15 8.58 9.26
N LEU A 97 9.45 9.32 8.19
CA LEU A 97 10.16 10.59 8.25
C LEU A 97 9.19 11.70 7.88
N VAL A 98 9.16 12.76 8.69
CA VAL A 98 8.35 13.94 8.44
C VAL A 98 9.23 15.16 8.62
N ALA A 99 9.24 16.05 7.63
CA ALA A 99 9.84 17.36 7.72
C ALA A 99 8.74 18.42 7.76
N HIS A 100 8.71 19.19 8.84
CA HIS A 100 7.82 20.33 9.03
C HIS A 100 8.61 21.60 8.75
N LEU A 101 8.41 22.18 7.57
CA LEU A 101 8.96 23.47 7.21
C LEU A 101 8.14 24.57 7.90
N ALA A 102 8.82 25.44 8.66
CA ALA A 102 8.22 26.59 9.30
C ALA A 102 7.58 27.55 8.28
N ALA A 103 6.54 28.29 8.69
CA ALA A 103 5.82 29.20 7.80
C ALA A 103 6.72 30.33 7.23
N ASP A 104 7.71 30.75 8.01
CA ASP A 104 8.76 31.71 7.60
C ASP A 104 9.84 31.10 6.69
N LYS A 105 9.79 29.77 6.48
CA LYS A 105 10.76 28.97 5.73
C LYS A 105 12.19 29.06 6.26
N ALA A 106 12.39 29.49 7.50
CA ALA A 106 13.71 29.67 8.11
C ALA A 106 14.21 28.41 8.85
N SER A 107 13.29 27.51 9.23
CA SER A 107 13.63 26.29 9.94
C SER A 107 12.82 25.09 9.48
N VAL A 108 13.39 23.91 9.64
CA VAL A 108 12.72 22.64 9.41
C VAL A 108 12.85 21.76 10.65
N GLU A 109 11.71 21.26 11.12
CA GLU A 109 11.64 20.26 12.18
C GLU A 109 11.53 18.88 11.54
N ILE A 110 12.50 18.02 11.80
CA ILE A 110 12.57 16.67 11.25
C ILE A 110 12.18 15.69 12.36
N GLU A 111 11.01 15.07 12.20
CA GLU A 111 10.52 13.98 13.04
C GLU A 111 10.87 12.65 12.36
N ARG A 112 11.55 11.78 13.11
CA ARG A 112 11.77 10.38 12.75
C ARG A 112 11.01 9.50 13.73
N THR A 113 10.13 8.67 13.20
CA THR A 113 9.33 7.70 13.95
C THR A 113 9.71 6.30 13.52
N GLN A 114 10.29 5.51 14.42
CA GLN A 114 10.52 4.07 14.18
C GLN A 114 9.18 3.32 14.30
N LEU A 115 8.89 2.48 13.30
CA LEU A 115 7.67 1.69 13.27
C LEU A 115 7.91 0.33 13.89
N ASP A 116 6.99 -0.10 14.75
CA ASP A 116 6.96 -1.48 15.22
C ASP A 116 6.53 -2.44 14.11
N PHE A 117 6.57 -3.74 14.40
CA PHE A 117 6.21 -4.79 13.46
C PHE A 117 4.78 -4.62 12.90
N SER A 118 3.81 -4.29 13.76
CA SER A 118 2.41 -4.14 13.36
C SER A 118 2.25 -2.98 12.37
N ARG A 119 2.80 -1.80 12.70
CA ARG A 119 2.79 -0.63 11.81
C ARG A 119 3.57 -0.86 10.52
N LEU A 120 4.66 -1.61 10.56
CA LEU A 120 5.40 -2.03 9.38
C LEU A 120 4.53 -2.88 8.43
N MET A 121 3.86 -3.91 8.97
CA MET A 121 2.97 -4.77 8.19
C MET A 121 1.79 -3.99 7.60
N VAL A 122 1.18 -3.09 8.37
CA VAL A 122 0.14 -2.18 7.87
C VAL A 122 0.70 -1.28 6.76
N GLY A 123 1.94 -0.80 6.90
CA GLY A 123 2.64 -0.03 5.89
C GLY A 123 2.78 -0.79 4.56
N TYR A 124 3.21 -2.06 4.62
CA TYR A 124 3.26 -2.92 3.42
C TYR A 124 1.88 -3.14 2.81
N HIS A 125 0.85 -3.38 3.62
CA HIS A 125 -0.50 -3.61 3.13
C HIS A 125 -1.08 -2.41 2.38
N ARG A 126 -0.85 -1.20 2.90
CA ARG A 126 -1.44 0.05 2.38
C ARG A 126 -0.58 0.75 1.35
N MET A 127 0.60 0.21 1.04
CA MET A 127 1.51 0.77 0.06
C MET A 127 0.88 0.78 -1.34
N ARG A 128 0.81 1.96 -1.97
CA ARG A 128 0.19 2.13 -3.29
C ARG A 128 0.87 3.20 -4.14
N GLY A 129 0.61 3.18 -5.44
CA GLY A 129 1.05 4.20 -6.40
C GLY A 129 2.49 4.04 -6.89
N TYR A 130 2.85 4.85 -7.87
CA TYR A 130 4.08 4.71 -8.67
C TYR A 130 5.18 5.76 -8.36
N SER A 131 4.98 6.65 -7.38
CA SER A 131 6.00 7.65 -7.05
C SER A 131 7.23 7.02 -6.36
N GLY A 132 8.40 7.61 -6.59
CA GLY A 132 9.69 7.19 -6.01
C GLY A 132 10.65 6.58 -7.03
N ASN A 133 11.69 5.91 -6.53
CA ASN A 133 12.68 5.21 -7.34
C ASN A 133 12.14 3.93 -8.02
N ILE A 134 13.00 3.26 -8.80
CA ILE A 134 12.66 2.04 -9.57
C ILE A 134 12.05 0.92 -8.73
N VAL A 135 12.45 0.78 -7.46
CA VAL A 135 11.90 -0.26 -6.57
C VAL A 135 10.42 -0.02 -6.31
N TRP A 136 10.02 1.25 -6.13
CA TRP A 136 8.60 1.61 -5.94
C TRP A 136 7.78 1.46 -7.22
N LEU A 137 8.39 1.75 -8.39
CA LEU A 137 7.77 1.50 -9.69
C LEU A 137 7.51 -0.01 -9.90
N LEU A 138 8.51 -0.84 -9.61
CA LEU A 138 8.38 -2.30 -9.69
C LEU A 138 7.32 -2.83 -8.71
N TRP A 139 7.29 -2.30 -7.49
CA TRP A 139 6.24 -2.65 -6.52
C TRP A 139 4.84 -2.31 -7.04
N GLY A 140 4.65 -1.09 -7.56
CA GLY A 140 3.38 -0.66 -8.15
C GLY A 140 2.95 -1.57 -9.30
N LEU A 141 3.87 -1.88 -10.22
CA LEU A 141 3.62 -2.79 -11.33
C LEU A 141 3.24 -4.20 -10.85
N MET A 142 3.97 -4.74 -9.88
CA MET A 142 3.66 -6.05 -9.30
C MET A 142 2.28 -6.06 -8.66
N TYR A 143 1.88 -5.00 -7.98
CA TYR A 143 0.56 -4.86 -7.38
C TYR A 143 -0.56 -4.87 -8.45
N ASP A 144 -0.37 -4.15 -9.56
CA ASP A 144 -1.33 -4.11 -10.66
C ASP A 144 -1.42 -5.46 -11.38
N LEU A 145 -0.28 -6.12 -11.63
CA LEU A 145 -0.24 -7.47 -12.21
C LEU A 145 -0.91 -8.50 -11.32
N ALA A 146 -0.71 -8.42 -10.00
CA ALA A 146 -1.38 -9.30 -9.05
C ALA A 146 -2.89 -9.06 -9.02
N SER A 147 -3.32 -7.79 -9.01
CA SER A 147 -4.74 -7.41 -9.04
C SER A 147 -5.43 -7.89 -10.33
N LEU A 148 -4.80 -7.65 -11.49
CA LEU A 148 -5.27 -8.17 -12.76
C LEU A 148 -5.30 -9.70 -12.78
N GLY A 149 -4.27 -10.33 -12.20
CA GLY A 149 -4.19 -11.77 -11.98
C GLY A 149 -5.41 -12.29 -11.22
N CYS A 150 -5.74 -11.72 -10.07
CA CYS A 150 -6.94 -12.10 -9.30
C CYS A 150 -8.23 -12.04 -10.15
N ILE A 151 -8.40 -10.99 -10.95
CA ILE A 151 -9.57 -10.84 -11.83
C ILE A 151 -9.60 -11.96 -12.88
N VAL A 152 -8.49 -12.17 -13.59
CA VAL A 152 -8.38 -13.23 -14.62
C VAL A 152 -8.58 -14.61 -14.01
N PHE A 153 -8.04 -14.86 -12.82
CA PHE A 153 -8.23 -16.13 -12.09
C PHE A 153 -9.67 -16.35 -11.67
N ALA A 154 -10.34 -15.33 -11.13
CA ALA A 154 -11.75 -15.42 -10.77
C ALA A 154 -12.63 -15.71 -12.00
N LEU A 155 -12.45 -14.96 -13.09
CA LEU A 155 -13.21 -15.14 -14.33
C LEU A 155 -12.93 -16.49 -15.00
N SER A 156 -11.66 -16.91 -15.06
CA SER A 156 -11.30 -18.22 -15.60
C SER A 156 -11.81 -19.36 -14.73
N GLY A 157 -11.86 -19.20 -13.40
CA GLY A 157 -12.48 -20.14 -12.48
C GLY A 157 -13.98 -20.31 -12.74
N VAL A 158 -14.72 -19.22 -12.95
CA VAL A 158 -16.15 -19.26 -13.34
C VAL A 158 -16.34 -19.92 -14.71
N TRP A 159 -15.47 -19.62 -15.68
CA TRP A 159 -15.53 -20.24 -17.00
C TRP A 159 -15.24 -21.75 -16.96
N VAL A 160 -14.23 -22.17 -16.19
CA VAL A 160 -13.92 -23.59 -15.96
C VAL A 160 -15.10 -24.26 -15.25
N TRP A 161 -15.68 -23.63 -14.23
CA TRP A 161 -16.87 -24.12 -13.55
C TRP A 161 -18.07 -24.30 -14.50
N ALA A 162 -18.29 -23.36 -15.42
CA ALA A 162 -19.39 -23.44 -16.40
C ALA A 162 -19.17 -24.54 -17.46
N THR A 163 -17.92 -24.87 -17.76
CA THR A 163 -17.55 -25.83 -18.82
C THR A 163 -17.24 -27.24 -18.29
N ALA A 164 -16.81 -27.37 -17.04
CA ALA A 164 -16.63 -28.64 -16.35
C ALA A 164 -18.01 -29.26 -16.05
N ARG A 165 -18.35 -30.27 -16.84
CA ARG A 165 -19.74 -30.64 -17.17
C ARG A 165 -20.47 -31.50 -16.13
N GLU A 166 -19.93 -31.66 -14.93
CA GLU A 166 -20.62 -32.33 -13.83
C GLU A 166 -21.23 -31.25 -12.93
N ARG A 167 -22.55 -31.05 -13.06
CA ARG A 167 -23.34 -30.11 -12.25
C ARG A 167 -23.44 -30.59 -10.81
N ASP A 168 -22.32 -30.65 -10.12
CA ASP A 168 -22.30 -30.90 -8.69
C ASP A 168 -22.99 -29.73 -7.97
N LYS A 169 -23.93 -30.08 -7.09
CA LYS A 169 -24.68 -29.12 -6.28
C LYS A 169 -23.73 -28.33 -5.37
N VAL A 170 -22.63 -28.93 -4.92
CA VAL A 170 -21.64 -28.26 -4.07
C VAL A 170 -21.01 -27.08 -4.80
N SER A 171 -20.65 -27.25 -6.07
CA SER A 171 -20.08 -26.19 -6.92
C SER A 171 -21.03 -25.00 -7.08
N TRP A 172 -22.34 -25.24 -7.18
CA TRP A 172 -23.35 -24.17 -7.19
C TRP A 172 -23.47 -23.46 -5.85
N VAL A 173 -23.46 -24.20 -4.74
CA VAL A 173 -23.49 -23.61 -3.40
C VAL A 173 -22.27 -22.70 -3.19
N MET A 174 -21.06 -23.13 -3.56
CA MET A 174 -19.86 -22.31 -3.44
C MET A 174 -19.94 -21.03 -4.30
N LEU A 175 -20.42 -21.13 -5.53
CA LEU A 175 -20.55 -19.97 -6.41
C LEU A 175 -21.60 -18.97 -5.87
N VAL A 176 -22.80 -19.45 -5.53
CA VAL A 176 -23.91 -18.61 -5.06
C VAL A 176 -23.56 -17.95 -3.72
N THR A 177 -22.96 -18.69 -2.79
CA THR A 177 -22.57 -18.13 -1.49
C THR A 177 -21.46 -17.08 -1.64
N GLY A 178 -20.42 -17.36 -2.44
CA GLY A 178 -19.33 -16.41 -2.67
C GLY A 178 -19.78 -15.12 -3.36
N VAL A 179 -20.54 -15.24 -4.45
CA VAL A 179 -21.08 -14.08 -5.17
C VAL A 179 -22.11 -13.35 -4.32
N GLY A 180 -23.03 -14.08 -3.69
CA GLY A 180 -24.09 -13.51 -2.84
C GLY A 180 -23.52 -12.75 -1.66
N PHE A 181 -22.53 -13.30 -0.96
CA PHE A 181 -21.84 -12.60 0.13
C PHE A 181 -21.15 -11.32 -0.34
N THR A 182 -20.44 -11.38 -1.48
CA THR A 182 -19.76 -10.21 -2.05
C THR A 182 -20.75 -9.09 -2.39
N LEU A 183 -21.86 -9.42 -3.07
CA LEU A 183 -22.89 -8.45 -3.43
C LEU A 183 -23.59 -7.88 -2.20
N ALA A 184 -23.92 -8.73 -1.21
CA ALA A 184 -24.51 -8.28 0.05
C ALA A 184 -23.59 -7.30 0.78
N MET A 185 -22.28 -7.54 0.77
CA MET A 185 -21.32 -6.63 1.40
C MET A 185 -21.18 -5.30 0.68
N ILE A 186 -21.16 -5.31 -0.65
CA ILE A 186 -21.18 -4.07 -1.45
C ILE A 186 -22.45 -3.27 -1.14
N LEU A 187 -23.61 -3.93 -1.16
CA LEU A 187 -24.89 -3.27 -0.89
C LEU A 187 -24.93 -2.69 0.53
N TYR A 188 -24.50 -3.46 1.53
CA TYR A 188 -24.39 -3.00 2.91
C TYR A 188 -23.56 -1.71 3.01
N LEU A 189 -22.34 -1.72 2.46
CA LEU A 189 -21.44 -0.56 2.48
C LEU A 189 -21.95 0.65 1.69
N MET A 190 -22.85 0.46 0.72
CA MET A 190 -23.51 1.54 0.01
C MET A 190 -24.67 2.15 0.81
N LEU A 191 -25.38 1.33 1.59
CA LEU A 191 -26.56 1.75 2.35
C LEU A 191 -26.24 2.30 3.75
N THR A 192 -25.08 1.95 4.33
CA THR A 192 -24.66 2.42 5.66
C THR A 192 -23.66 3.57 5.63
N LYS A 193 -23.51 4.24 4.49
CA LYS A 193 -22.82 5.53 4.38
C LYS A 193 -23.81 6.66 4.56
#